data_AF-A0A3C0QBL5-F1
#
_entry.id   AF-A0A3C0QBL5-F1
#
_cell.length_a   1.000
_cell.length_b   1.000
_cell.length_c   1.000
_cell.angle_alpha   90.00
_cell.angle_beta   90.00
_cell.angle_gamma   90.00
#
_symmetry.space_group_name_H-M   'P 1'
#
loop_
_entity.id
_entity.type
_entity.pdbx_description
1 polymer ?
#
loop_
_entity_poly.entity_id
_entity_poly.type
_entity_poly.pdbx_seq_one_letter_code
_entity_poly.pdbx_strand_id
1 'polypeptide(L)' 'NGTHPGRNSEGEITLFDGTGVGLQDLAVASVAAKLAETQGKAQIVEL' A
#
# COMPACT_ATOMS: atom_id res chain seq x y z
N ASN A 1 -1.97 -9.07 9.84
CA ASN A 1 -2.63 -9.93 10.86
C ASN A 1 -2.14 -9.70 12.30
N GLY A 2 -1.34 -8.67 12.61
CA GLY A 2 -0.99 -8.34 14.01
C GLY A 2 -0.31 -9.45 14.81
N THR A 3 0.20 -10.48 14.15
CA THR A 3 0.73 -11.71 14.76
C THR A 3 2.15 -11.55 15.29
N HIS A 4 2.82 -10.43 15.00
CA HIS A 4 4.12 -10.07 15.53
C HIS A 4 4.00 -8.72 16.25
N PRO A 5 4.46 -8.59 17.52
CA PRO A 5 4.20 -7.42 18.38
C PRO A 5 4.96 -6.14 18.00
N GLY A 6 5.67 -6.13 16.87
CA GLY A 6 6.53 -5.00 16.47
C GLY A 6 7.76 -4.85 17.39
N ARG A 7 8.19 -3.60 17.62
CA ARG A 7 9.28 -3.24 18.54
C ARG A 7 8.80 -3.27 19.99
N ASN A 8 9.58 -3.86 20.90
CA ASN A 8 9.16 -4.10 22.29
C ASN A 8 10.02 -3.41 23.35
N SER A 9 11.17 -2.83 22.98
CA SER A 9 12.04 -2.15 23.96
C SER A 9 12.83 -0.98 23.36
N GLU A 10 13.30 -0.08 24.22
CA GLU A 10 14.07 1.10 23.82
C GLU A 10 15.47 0.77 23.28
N GLY A 11 16.06 -0.34 23.73
CA GLY A 11 17.38 -0.81 23.29
C GLY A 11 17.37 -1.60 21.97
N GLU A 12 16.20 -1.97 21.46
CA GLU A 12 16.07 -2.70 20.20
C GLU A 12 16.39 -1.82 18.99
N ILE A 13 17.26 -2.34 18.11
CA ILE A 13 17.46 -1.84 16.75
C ILE A 13 16.60 -2.67 15.82
N THR A 14 15.71 -2.01 15.08
CA THR A 14 14.81 -2.64 14.10
C THR A 14 15.29 -2.36 12.68
N LEU A 15 15.43 -3.41 11.88
CA LEU A 15 15.68 -3.30 10.44
C LEU A 15 14.45 -3.80 9.69
N PHE A 16 13.96 -2.99 8.77
CA PHE A 16 12.91 -3.39 7.83
C PHE A 16 13.53 -3.57 6.44
N ASP A 17 13.35 -4.75 5.86
CA ASP A 17 13.65 -4.97 4.45
C ASP A 17 12.44 -4.51 3.63
N GLY A 18 12.57 -3.32 3.05
CA GLY A 18 11.55 -2.70 2.23
C GLY A 18 11.55 -3.16 0.77
N THR A 19 12.18 -4.29 0.43
CA THR A 19 12.13 -4.83 -0.92
C THR A 19 10.66 -4.94 -1.37
N GLY A 20 10.29 -4.11 -2.35
CA GLY A 20 8.92 -3.96 -2.79
C GLY A 20 8.35 -5.26 -3.36
N VAL A 21 7.03 -5.42 -3.25
CA VAL A 21 6.30 -6.48 -3.95
C VAL A 21 5.25 -5.83 -4.85
N GLY A 22 5.05 -6.35 -6.07
CA GLY A 22 4.11 -5.75 -7.04
C GLY A 22 2.66 -5.67 -6.53
N LEU A 23 2.31 -6.44 -5.49
CA LEU A 23 1.02 -6.30 -4.79
C LEU A 23 0.82 -4.93 -4.16
N GLN A 24 1.88 -4.27 -3.69
CA GLN A 24 1.82 -2.93 -3.11
C GLN A 24 1.41 -1.92 -4.19
N ASP A 25 2.01 -2.02 -5.38
CA ASP A 25 1.69 -1.16 -6.51
C ASP A 25 0.23 -1.36 -6.94
N LEU A 26 -0.23 -2.61 -7.03
CA LEU A 26 -1.62 -2.92 -7.37
C LEU A 26 -2.61 -2.38 -6.32
N ALA A 27 -2.27 -2.48 -5.03
CA ALA A 27 -3.10 -1.94 -3.95
C ALA A 27 -3.22 -0.42 -4.05
N VAL A 28 -2.12 0.28 -4.29
CA VAL A 28 -2.11 1.74 -4.48
C VAL A 28 -2.88 2.13 -5.74
N ALA A 29 -2.67 1.43 -6.86
CA ALA A 29 -3.35 1.69 -8.12
C ALA A 29 -4.87 1.52 -8.00
N SER A 30 -5.35 0.48 -7.32
CA SER A 30 -6.78 0.23 -7.10
C SER A 30 -7.44 1.35 -6.29
N VAL A 31 -6.79 1.79 -5.21
CA VAL A 31 -7.29 2.90 -4.37
C VAL A 31 -7.30 4.21 -5.17
N ALA A 32 -6.24 4.49 -5.92
CA ALA A 32 -6.13 5.70 -6.74
C ALA A 32 -7.19 5.73 -7.85
N ALA A 33 -7.42 4.61 -8.54
CA ALA A 33 -8.43 4.49 -9.58
C ALA A 33 -9.84 4.75 -9.02
N LYS A 34 -10.20 4.09 -7.92
CA LYS A 34 -11.49 4.30 -7.25
C LYS A 34 -11.70 5.75 -6.79
N LEU A 35 -10.63 6.39 -6.31
CA LEU A 35 -10.68 7.79 -5.90
C LEU A 35 -10.89 8.72 -7.11
N ALA A 36 -10.20 8.46 -8.22
CA ALA A 36 -10.35 9.22 -9.45
C ALA A 36 -11.77 9.11 -10.01
N GLU A 37 -12.37 7.92 -10.00
CA GLU A 37 -13.78 7.72 -10.37
C GLU A 37 -14.71 8.55 -9.48
N THR A 38 -14.56 8.45 -8.16
CA THR A 38 -15.39 9.18 -7.20
C THR A 38 -15.28 10.69 -7.33
N GLN A 39 -14.11 11.21 -7.73
CA GLN A 39 -13.86 12.64 -7.92
C GLN A 39 -14.18 13.15 -9.33
N GLY A 40 -14.67 12.29 -10.24
CA GLY A 40 -14.89 12.67 -11.64
C GLY A 40 -13.61 12.98 -12.41
N LYS A 41 -12.47 12.43 -11.96
CA LYS A 41 -11.14 12.59 -12.58
C LYS A 41 -10.71 11.38 -13.43
N ALA A 42 -11.50 10.31 -13.43
CA ALA A 42 -11.24 9.13 -14.25
C ALA A 42 -11.64 9.36 -15.71
N GLN A 43 -10.89 8.74 -16.62
CA GLN A 43 -11.25 8.62 -18.04
C GLN A 43 -11.47 7.14 -18.37
N ILE A 44 -12.66 6.81 -18.89
CA ILE A 44 -12.99 5.45 -19.35
C ILE A 44 -12.69 5.35 -20.84
N VAL A 45 -12.06 4.24 -21.25
CA VAL A 45 -11.68 3.96 -22.64
C VAL A 45 -12.23 2.58 -23.01
N GLU A 46 -12.91 2.49 -24.16
CA GLU A 46 -13.35 1.20 -24.72
C GLU A 46 -12.16 0.49 -25.38
N LEU A 47 -12.12 -0.85 -25.25
CA LEU A 47 -11.08 -1.71 -25.81
C LEU A 47 -11.45 -2.21 -27.21
#